data_AF-A0A256XE31-F1
#
_entry.id   AF-A0A256XE31-F1
#
_cell.length_a   1.000
_cell.length_b   1.000
_cell.length_c   1.000
_cell.angle_alpha   90.00
_cell.angle_beta   90.00
_cell.angle_gamma   90.00
#
_symmetry.space_group_name_H-M   'P 1'
#
loop_
_entity.id
_entity.type
_entity.pdbx_description
1 polymer ?
#
loop_
_entity_poly.entity_id
_entity_poly.type
_entity_poly.pdbx_seq_one_letter_code
_entity_poly.pdbx_strand_id
1 'polypeptide(L)'
;MSINFEISNITDIIYRTVREIGIEIAQTAPKFAVCILIVLVGILAVKGVNMLIKFVLEKSRIEEFIKRMTGTYIPLTRITIVLADLGIALVIIAGILHLVAPELVTAYSEGLNYVARFVSVIILSLIAILGLTSLVSLVRIEEKLKSFVMLMAFLLILSLLIDLTALSSEIKSALVNGISIGIGLSIGIFALWFFFGEYIEKRIKRCDKERESQHEC
;
A
#
# COMPACT_ATOMS: atom_id res chain seq x y z
N MET A 1 15.49 -35.38 -63.90
CA MET A 1 16.60 -34.97 -63.01
C MET A 1 16.19 -33.85 -62.05
N SER A 2 15.34 -32.88 -62.45
CA SER A 2 14.85 -31.81 -61.55
C SER A 2 14.01 -32.28 -60.35
N ILE A 3 13.19 -33.33 -60.50
CA ILE A 3 12.25 -33.75 -59.43
C ILE A 3 12.98 -34.31 -58.19
N ASN A 4 14.11 -35.00 -58.37
CA ASN A 4 14.91 -35.50 -57.24
C ASN A 4 15.65 -34.37 -56.49
N PHE A 5 15.91 -33.24 -57.16
CA PHE A 5 16.57 -32.09 -56.54
C PHE A 5 15.62 -31.30 -55.64
N GLU A 6 14.36 -31.12 -56.04
CA GLU A 6 13.32 -30.50 -55.19
C GLU A 6 13.00 -31.35 -53.96
N ILE A 7 12.89 -32.68 -54.10
CA ILE A 7 12.58 -33.58 -52.97
C ILE A 7 13.73 -33.61 -51.96
N SER A 8 14.99 -33.60 -52.40
CA SER A 8 16.16 -33.48 -51.52
C SER A 8 16.12 -32.19 -50.70
N ASN A 9 15.79 -31.06 -51.35
CA ASN A 9 15.82 -29.75 -50.72
C ASN A 9 14.68 -29.58 -49.68
N ILE A 10 13.49 -30.10 -49.97
CA ILE A 10 12.35 -30.09 -49.02
C ILE A 10 12.66 -30.95 -47.80
N THR A 11 13.29 -32.12 -47.99
CA THR A 11 13.67 -33.02 -46.90
C THR A 11 14.71 -32.38 -45.98
N ASP A 12 15.68 -31.67 -46.55
CA ASP A 12 16.68 -30.92 -45.78
C ASP A 12 16.09 -29.76 -44.98
N ILE A 13 15.10 -29.05 -45.55
CA ILE A 13 14.40 -27.96 -44.85
C ILE A 13 13.59 -28.52 -43.67
N ILE A 14 12.84 -29.59 -43.88
CA ILE A 14 12.05 -30.25 -42.81
C ILE A 14 12.97 -30.74 -41.69
N TYR A 15 14.10 -31.37 -42.05
CA TYR A 15 15.06 -31.86 -41.06
C TYR A 15 15.70 -30.73 -40.25
N ARG A 16 16.00 -29.59 -40.89
CA ARG A 16 16.53 -28.39 -40.22
C ARG A 16 15.52 -27.80 -39.24
N THR A 17 14.27 -27.61 -39.66
CA THR A 17 13.22 -27.06 -38.79
C THR A 17 12.92 -27.98 -37.60
N VAL A 18 12.82 -29.30 -37.83
CA VAL A 18 12.58 -30.28 -36.75
C VAL A 18 13.77 -30.32 -35.78
N ARG A 19 15.01 -30.22 -36.28
CA ARG A 19 16.21 -30.20 -35.45
C ARG A 19 16.32 -28.92 -34.62
N GLU A 20 16.00 -27.77 -35.18
CA GLU A 20 15.98 -26.49 -34.46
C GLU A 20 14.93 -26.50 -33.34
N ILE A 21 13.70 -26.93 -33.64
CA ILE A 21 12.65 -27.11 -32.63
C ILE A 21 13.08 -28.12 -31.56
N GLY A 22 13.71 -29.24 -31.96
CA GLY A 22 14.20 -30.25 -31.03
C GLY A 22 15.30 -29.72 -30.09
N ILE A 23 16.18 -28.85 -30.58
CA ILE A 23 17.23 -28.21 -29.77
C ILE A 23 16.62 -27.16 -28.83
N GLU A 24 15.67 -26.34 -29.29
CA GLU A 24 14.97 -25.38 -28.43
C GLU A 24 14.18 -26.08 -27.31
N ILE A 25 13.52 -27.20 -27.59
CA ILE A 25 12.84 -28.02 -26.59
C ILE A 25 13.85 -28.62 -25.60
N ALA A 26 14.96 -29.18 -26.09
CA ALA A 26 16.01 -29.75 -25.24
C ALA A 26 16.68 -28.71 -24.34
N GLN A 27 16.83 -27.46 -24.80
CA GLN A 27 17.34 -26.34 -24.01
C GLN A 27 16.31 -25.78 -23.02
N THR A 28 15.01 -26.01 -23.26
CA THR A 28 13.91 -25.60 -22.37
C THR A 28 13.60 -26.66 -21.31
N ALA A 29 13.90 -27.94 -21.57
CA ALA A 29 13.78 -29.05 -20.62
C ALA A 29 14.37 -28.77 -19.21
N PRO A 30 15.61 -28.23 -19.06
CA PRO A 30 16.13 -27.91 -17.73
C PRO A 30 15.33 -26.81 -17.01
N LYS A 31 14.67 -25.90 -17.73
CA LYS A 31 13.84 -24.84 -17.13
C LYS A 31 12.62 -25.41 -16.43
N PHE A 32 11.98 -26.43 -17.00
CA PHE A 32 10.85 -27.12 -16.36
C PHE A 32 11.24 -27.83 -15.06
N ALA A 33 12.43 -28.45 -15.03
CA ALA A 33 12.95 -29.06 -13.80
C ALA A 33 13.13 -28.03 -12.68
N VAL A 34 13.65 -26.83 -13.01
CA VAL A 34 13.79 -25.75 -12.03
C VAL A 34 12.43 -25.17 -11.62
N CYS A 35 11.45 -25.06 -12.52
CA CYS A 35 10.08 -24.67 -12.13
C CYS A 35 9.47 -25.65 -11.13
N ILE A 36 9.63 -26.96 -11.34
CA ILE A 36 9.18 -27.98 -10.38
C ILE A 36 9.88 -27.80 -9.04
N LEU A 37 11.19 -27.53 -9.05
CA LEU A 37 11.96 -27.25 -7.84
C LEU A 37 11.43 -26.01 -7.10
N ILE A 38 11.14 -24.92 -7.82
CA ILE A 38 10.58 -23.69 -7.24
C ILE A 38 9.24 -23.98 -6.56
N VAL A 39 8.35 -24.73 -7.22
CA VAL A 39 7.07 -25.13 -6.64
C VAL A 39 7.27 -25.98 -5.39
N LEU A 40 8.20 -26.94 -5.42
CA LEU A 40 8.51 -27.80 -4.28
C LEU A 40 9.02 -27.00 -3.07
N VAL A 41 9.95 -26.06 -3.30
CA VAL A 41 10.43 -25.13 -2.27
C VAL A 41 9.30 -24.22 -1.78
N GLY A 42 8.43 -23.76 -2.67
CA GLY A 42 7.26 -22.95 -2.34
C GLY A 42 6.29 -23.66 -1.39
N ILE A 43 6.00 -24.94 -1.63
CA ILE A 43 5.14 -25.76 -0.74
C ILE A 43 5.78 -25.89 0.66
N LEU A 44 7.10 -26.09 0.72
CA LEU A 44 7.83 -26.11 1.99
C LEU A 44 7.75 -24.77 2.71
N ALA A 45 7.87 -23.65 1.98
CA ALA A 45 7.72 -22.31 2.53
C ALA A 45 6.31 -22.08 3.10
N VAL A 46 5.25 -22.45 2.37
CA VAL A 46 3.85 -22.38 2.87
C VAL A 46 3.70 -23.13 4.18
N LYS A 47 4.20 -24.37 4.25
CA LYS A 47 4.11 -25.18 5.46
C LYS A 47 4.89 -24.57 6.63
N GLY A 48 6.09 -24.06 6.37
CA GLY A 48 6.93 -23.41 7.39
C GLY A 48 6.33 -22.11 7.92
N VAL A 49 5.86 -21.24 7.03
CA VAL A 49 5.23 -19.96 7.40
C VAL A 49 3.92 -20.20 8.15
N ASN A 50 3.08 -21.13 7.71
CA ASN A 50 1.83 -21.46 8.40
C ASN A 50 2.06 -22.04 9.79
N MET A 51 3.14 -22.82 9.98
CA MET A 51 3.54 -23.30 11.29
C MET A 51 3.98 -22.14 12.21
N LEU A 52 4.80 -21.21 11.69
CA LEU A 52 5.24 -20.02 12.43
C LEU A 52 4.06 -19.12 12.82
N ILE A 53 3.14 -18.84 11.88
CA ILE A 53 1.97 -17.99 12.15
C ILE A 53 1.13 -18.61 13.26
N LYS A 54 0.79 -19.90 13.16
CA LYS A 54 0.03 -20.58 14.21
C LYS A 54 0.76 -20.51 15.54
N PHE A 55 2.06 -20.81 15.55
CA PHE A 55 2.85 -20.76 16.77
C PHE A 55 2.85 -19.38 17.42
N VAL A 56 3.01 -18.30 16.64
CA VAL A 56 3.05 -16.93 17.17
C VAL A 56 1.67 -16.47 17.64
N LEU A 57 0.62 -16.64 16.83
CA LEU A 57 -0.70 -16.10 17.12
C LEU A 57 -1.42 -16.89 18.23
N GLU A 58 -1.29 -18.21 18.24
CA GLU A 58 -1.90 -19.08 19.25
C GLU A 58 -1.22 -18.91 20.62
N LYS A 59 0.12 -18.87 20.65
CA LYS A 59 0.88 -18.65 21.89
C LYS A 59 0.62 -17.27 22.49
N SER A 60 0.41 -16.27 21.65
CA SER A 60 0.23 -14.88 22.10
C SER A 60 -1.22 -14.53 22.47
N ARG A 61 -2.18 -15.45 22.28
CA ARG A 61 -3.62 -15.24 22.54
C ARG A 61 -4.14 -13.89 22.00
N ILE A 62 -3.61 -13.44 20.85
CA ILE A 62 -3.91 -12.12 20.30
C ILE A 62 -5.40 -11.99 19.98
N GLU A 63 -6.04 -13.07 19.53
CA GLU A 63 -7.48 -13.11 19.27
C GLU A 63 -8.31 -12.85 20.55
N GLU A 64 -7.86 -13.34 21.72
CA GLU A 64 -8.51 -13.06 23.00
C GLU A 64 -8.33 -11.59 23.40
N PHE A 65 -7.16 -11.01 23.14
CA PHE A 65 -6.87 -9.59 23.43
C PHE A 65 -7.74 -8.66 22.58
N ILE A 66 -7.87 -8.95 21.28
CA ILE A 66 -8.76 -8.18 20.39
C ILE A 66 -10.21 -8.33 20.81
N LYS A 67 -10.67 -9.54 21.16
CA LYS A 67 -12.03 -9.75 21.66
C LYS A 67 -12.33 -8.90 22.90
N ARG A 68 -11.36 -8.72 23.80
CA ARG A 68 -11.51 -7.84 24.97
C ARG A 68 -11.62 -6.36 24.60
N MET A 69 -10.97 -5.93 23.52
CA MET A 69 -10.92 -4.52 23.11
C MET A 69 -12.11 -4.10 22.23
N THR A 70 -12.52 -4.95 21.28
CA THR A 70 -13.58 -4.64 20.30
C THR A 70 -14.89 -5.38 20.56
N GLY A 71 -14.94 -6.28 21.55
CA GLY A 71 -16.13 -7.07 21.89
C GLY A 71 -16.50 -8.14 20.86
N THR A 72 -15.79 -8.22 19.73
CA THR A 72 -16.08 -9.13 18.61
C THR A 72 -14.95 -10.12 18.42
N TYR A 73 -15.28 -11.38 18.11
CA TYR A 73 -14.28 -12.39 17.77
C TYR A 73 -13.87 -12.25 16.30
N ILE A 74 -12.60 -11.89 16.06
CA ILE A 74 -12.01 -11.80 14.71
C ILE A 74 -11.01 -12.94 14.56
N PRO A 75 -11.20 -13.87 13.61
CA PRO A 75 -10.29 -15.01 13.40
C PRO A 75 -9.01 -14.57 12.68
N LEU A 76 -8.17 -13.79 13.36
CA LEU A 76 -6.92 -13.24 12.82
C LEU A 76 -6.02 -14.33 12.26
N THR A 77 -5.92 -15.48 12.94
CA THR A 77 -5.06 -16.58 12.50
C THR A 77 -5.41 -17.02 11.08
N ARG A 78 -6.71 -17.12 10.77
CA ARG A 78 -7.14 -17.50 9.42
C ARG A 78 -6.83 -16.40 8.40
N ILE A 79 -7.09 -15.14 8.73
CA ILE A 79 -6.84 -14.00 7.82
C ILE A 79 -5.35 -13.92 7.50
N THR A 80 -4.48 -14.01 8.52
CA THR A 80 -3.03 -13.93 8.35
C THR A 80 -2.47 -15.10 7.55
N ILE A 81 -2.97 -16.33 7.77
CA ILE A 81 -2.58 -17.50 6.97
C ILE A 81 -2.95 -17.30 5.49
N VAL A 82 -4.19 -16.90 5.19
CA VAL A 82 -4.63 -16.67 3.81
C VAL A 82 -3.79 -15.57 3.13
N LEU A 83 -3.48 -14.50 3.85
CA LEU A 83 -2.66 -13.41 3.32
C LEU A 83 -1.22 -13.87 3.05
N ALA A 84 -0.65 -14.69 3.93
CA ALA A 84 0.68 -15.25 3.78
C ALA A 84 0.74 -16.24 2.60
N ASP A 85 -0.24 -17.13 2.48
CA ASP A 85 -0.34 -18.08 1.37
C ASP A 85 -0.44 -17.34 0.02
N LEU A 86 -1.22 -16.26 -0.04
CA LEU A 86 -1.33 -15.41 -1.23
C LEU A 86 0.00 -14.73 -1.57
N GLY A 87 0.72 -14.22 -0.56
CA GLY A 87 2.06 -13.64 -0.74
C GLY A 87 3.06 -14.66 -1.26
N ILE A 88 3.09 -15.88 -0.70
CA ILE A 88 3.98 -16.95 -1.15
C ILE A 88 3.62 -17.39 -2.58
N ALA A 89 2.33 -17.49 -2.90
CA ALA A 89 1.87 -17.82 -4.25
C ALA A 89 2.36 -16.78 -5.28
N LEU A 90 2.28 -15.48 -4.95
CA LEU A 90 2.83 -14.43 -5.81
C LEU A 90 4.35 -14.59 -6.02
N VAL A 91 5.11 -14.92 -4.97
CA VAL A 91 6.56 -15.18 -5.07
C VAL A 91 6.85 -16.37 -5.97
N ILE A 92 6.09 -17.46 -5.86
CA ILE A 92 6.24 -18.63 -6.73
C ILE A 92 5.96 -18.26 -8.19
N ILE A 93 4.86 -17.53 -8.44
CA ILE A 93 4.49 -17.07 -9.79
C ILE A 93 5.59 -16.17 -10.37
N ALA A 94 6.11 -15.22 -9.58
CA ALA A 94 7.20 -14.35 -9.99
C ALA A 94 8.47 -15.14 -10.33
N GLY A 95 8.81 -16.15 -9.49
CA GLY A 95 9.93 -17.05 -9.74
C GLY A 95 9.78 -17.83 -11.04
N ILE A 96 8.59 -18.37 -11.32
CA ILE A 96 8.29 -19.07 -12.57
C ILE A 96 8.38 -18.12 -13.77
N LEU A 97 7.77 -16.93 -13.68
CA LEU A 97 7.80 -15.92 -14.75
C LEU A 97 9.24 -15.51 -15.09
N HIS A 98 10.10 -15.36 -14.08
CA HIS A 98 11.51 -15.03 -14.29
C HIS A 98 12.26 -16.06 -15.13
N LEU A 99 11.90 -17.34 -15.01
CA LEU A 99 12.53 -18.43 -15.76
C LEU A 99 11.90 -18.65 -17.15
N VAL A 100 10.58 -18.50 -17.25
CA VAL A 100 9.81 -18.88 -18.44
C VAL A 100 9.63 -17.70 -19.41
N ALA A 101 9.34 -16.52 -18.89
CA ALA A 101 9.00 -15.33 -19.68
C ALA A 101 9.56 -14.05 -19.01
N PRO A 102 10.88 -13.82 -19.10
CA PRO A 102 11.55 -12.70 -18.41
C PRO A 102 11.03 -11.33 -18.86
N GLU A 103 10.53 -11.22 -20.09
CA GLU A 103 9.89 -10.02 -20.66
C GLU A 103 8.60 -9.60 -19.94
N LEU A 104 7.88 -10.55 -19.33
CA LEU A 104 6.66 -10.28 -18.57
C LEU A 104 6.94 -9.90 -17.11
N VAL A 105 8.18 -10.09 -16.63
CA VAL A 105 8.55 -9.83 -15.23
C VAL A 105 8.45 -8.34 -14.90
N THR A 106 8.83 -7.46 -15.82
CA THR A 106 8.74 -6.01 -15.62
C THR A 106 7.29 -5.59 -15.44
N ALA A 107 6.41 -5.95 -16.37
CA ALA A 107 4.98 -5.66 -16.30
C ALA A 107 4.32 -6.25 -15.04
N TYR A 108 4.68 -7.49 -14.68
CA TYR A 108 4.20 -8.13 -13.45
C TYR A 108 4.65 -7.37 -12.19
N SER A 109 5.93 -6.98 -12.13
CA SER A 109 6.49 -6.26 -10.98
C SER A 109 5.91 -4.85 -10.82
N GLU A 110 5.66 -4.15 -11.92
CA GLU A 110 5.03 -2.83 -11.92
C GLU A 110 3.59 -2.92 -11.43
N GLY A 111 2.82 -3.89 -11.93
CA GLY A 111 1.45 -4.14 -11.48
C GLY A 111 1.38 -4.50 -10.00
N LEU A 112 2.26 -5.40 -9.53
CA LEU A 112 2.32 -5.80 -8.13
C LEU A 112 2.73 -4.64 -7.22
N ASN A 113 3.70 -3.81 -7.64
CA ASN A 113 4.11 -2.61 -6.91
C ASN A 113 2.97 -1.59 -6.79
N TYR A 114 2.18 -1.41 -7.85
CA TYR A 114 1.02 -0.52 -7.81
C TYR A 114 -0.02 -1.01 -6.79
N VAL A 115 -0.38 -2.30 -6.84
CA VAL A 115 -1.32 -2.90 -5.87
C VAL A 115 -0.78 -2.82 -4.45
N ALA A 116 0.50 -3.10 -4.23
CA ALA A 116 1.13 -3.01 -2.93
C ALA A 116 1.10 -1.59 -2.35
N ARG A 117 1.40 -0.57 -3.17
CA ARG A 117 1.28 0.84 -2.76
C ARG A 117 -0.15 1.20 -2.40
N PHE A 118 -1.12 0.77 -3.20
CA PHE A 118 -2.55 0.99 -2.95
C PHE A 118 -2.99 0.44 -1.59
N VAL A 119 -2.69 -0.83 -1.32
CA VAL A 119 -3.01 -1.47 -0.05
C VAL A 119 -2.29 -0.78 1.12
N SER A 120 -1.01 -0.44 0.96
CA SER A 120 -0.23 0.26 1.97
C SER A 120 -0.85 1.61 2.37
N VAL A 121 -1.28 2.40 1.39
CA VAL A 121 -1.90 3.72 1.62
C VAL A 121 -3.24 3.60 2.35
N ILE A 122 -4.04 2.59 2.02
CA ILE A 122 -5.29 2.31 2.74
C ILE A 122 -4.99 1.95 4.20
N ILE A 123 -4.04 1.04 4.46
CA ILE A 123 -3.71 0.61 5.82
C ILE A 123 -3.14 1.79 6.62
N LEU A 124 -2.20 2.55 6.06
CA LEU A 124 -1.59 3.70 6.72
C LEU A 124 -2.60 4.81 7.01
N SER A 125 -3.52 5.09 6.08
CA SER A 125 -4.57 6.09 6.31
C SER A 125 -5.51 5.67 7.43
N LEU A 126 -5.89 4.39 7.50
CA LEU A 126 -6.71 3.86 8.58
C LEU A 126 -5.99 3.95 9.93
N ILE A 127 -4.71 3.56 9.98
CA ILE A 127 -3.87 3.70 11.18
C ILE A 127 -3.74 5.17 11.60
N ALA A 128 -3.52 6.08 10.64
CA ALA A 128 -3.42 7.51 10.93
C ALA A 128 -4.72 8.08 11.53
N ILE A 129 -5.88 7.72 10.96
CA ILE A 129 -7.18 8.15 11.47
C ILE A 129 -7.41 7.61 12.89
N LEU A 130 -7.18 6.31 13.12
CA LEU A 130 -7.35 5.69 14.44
C LEU A 130 -6.38 6.28 15.47
N GLY A 131 -5.13 6.48 15.07
CA GLY A 131 -4.09 7.08 15.88
C GLY A 131 -4.45 8.49 16.32
N LEU A 132 -4.84 9.35 15.36
CA LEU A 132 -5.23 10.73 15.66
C LEU A 132 -6.49 10.80 16.51
N THR A 133 -7.49 9.98 16.23
CA THR A 133 -8.74 9.93 17.02
C THR A 133 -8.46 9.48 18.45
N SER A 134 -7.55 8.52 18.64
CA SER A 134 -7.10 8.07 19.96
C SER A 134 -6.30 9.15 20.70
N LEU A 135 -5.49 9.92 19.98
CA LEU A 135 -4.73 11.04 20.55
C LEU A 135 -5.68 12.14 21.05
N VAL A 136 -6.76 12.41 20.30
CA VAL A 136 -7.82 13.36 20.70
C VAL A 136 -8.59 12.89 21.91
N SER A 137 -8.79 11.58 22.07
CA SER A 137 -9.51 11.05 23.24
C SER A 137 -8.63 10.93 24.48
N LEU A 138 -7.31 10.73 24.34
CA LEU A 138 -6.37 10.65 25.45
C LEU A 138 -6.05 12.01 26.06
N VAL A 139 -5.84 13.03 25.23
CA VAL A 139 -5.61 14.39 25.72
C VAL A 139 -6.99 15.01 25.94
N ARG A 140 -7.27 15.65 27.09
CA ARG A 140 -8.49 16.46 27.28
C ARG A 140 -8.42 17.70 26.38
N ILE A 141 -8.57 17.48 25.09
CA ILE A 141 -8.47 18.50 24.07
C ILE A 141 -9.76 19.32 24.09
N GLU A 142 -9.64 20.63 24.35
CA GLU A 142 -10.76 21.56 24.21
C GLU A 142 -11.35 21.49 22.80
N GLU A 143 -12.67 21.72 22.62
CA GLU A 143 -13.33 21.61 21.30
C GLU A 143 -12.62 22.40 20.20
N LYS A 144 -11.94 23.50 20.55
CA LYS A 144 -11.15 24.36 19.66
C LYS A 144 -10.00 23.62 18.95
N LEU A 145 -9.39 22.63 19.58
CA LEU A 145 -8.28 21.85 19.03
C LEU A 145 -8.76 20.63 18.22
N LYS A 146 -10.05 20.27 18.31
CA LYS A 146 -10.64 19.15 17.54
C LYS A 146 -10.62 19.42 16.03
N SER A 147 -10.92 20.66 15.60
CA SER A 147 -10.80 21.06 14.19
C SER A 147 -9.36 21.01 13.69
N PHE A 148 -8.39 21.37 14.54
CA PHE A 148 -6.97 21.30 14.17
C PHE A 148 -6.51 19.86 13.93
N VAL A 149 -6.94 18.91 14.76
CA VAL A 149 -6.62 17.49 14.55
C VAL A 149 -7.31 16.93 13.30
N MET A 150 -8.54 17.34 13.00
CA MET A 150 -9.21 16.93 11.76
C MET A 150 -8.49 17.47 10.52
N LEU A 151 -7.99 18.71 10.57
CA LEU A 151 -7.16 19.29 9.51
C LEU A 151 -5.84 18.53 9.35
N MET A 152 -5.18 18.17 10.46
CA MET A 152 -3.97 17.34 10.42
C MET A 152 -4.23 15.95 9.84
N ALA A 153 -5.36 15.31 10.19
CA ALA A 153 -5.77 14.03 9.61
C ALA A 153 -5.95 14.14 8.10
N PHE A 154 -6.65 15.19 7.63
CA PHE A 154 -6.84 15.45 6.22
C PHE A 154 -5.50 15.63 5.48
N LEU A 155 -4.58 16.42 6.02
CA LEU A 155 -3.26 16.65 5.42
C LEU A 155 -2.38 15.39 5.40
N LEU A 156 -2.46 14.56 6.44
CA LEU A 156 -1.78 13.26 6.47
C LEU A 156 -2.32 12.29 5.41
N ILE A 157 -3.65 12.19 5.28
CA ILE A 157 -4.28 11.36 4.23
C ILE A 157 -3.91 11.88 2.84
N LEU A 158 -3.94 13.21 2.64
CA LEU A 158 -3.55 13.83 1.38
C LEU A 158 -2.09 13.51 1.04
N SER A 159 -1.18 13.57 2.02
CA SER A 159 0.22 13.18 1.83
C SER A 159 0.39 11.71 1.44
N LEU A 160 -0.39 10.80 2.04
CA LEU A 160 -0.37 9.38 1.68
C LEU A 160 -0.94 9.14 0.26
N LEU A 161 -1.96 9.90 -0.13
CA LEU A 161 -2.57 9.81 -1.46
C LEU A 161 -1.61 10.27 -2.57
N ILE A 162 -0.75 11.24 -2.28
CA ILE A 162 0.31 11.70 -3.19
C ILE A 162 1.36 10.62 -3.40
N ASP A 163 1.60 9.77 -2.40
CA ASP A 163 2.54 8.68 -2.54
C ASP A 163 1.97 7.51 -3.37
N LEU A 164 0.65 7.34 -3.34
CA LEU A 164 -0.05 6.37 -4.20
C LEU A 164 -0.02 6.77 -5.67
N THR A 165 -0.26 8.05 -5.92
CA THR A 165 -0.44 8.56 -7.26
C THR A 165 0.94 8.63 -7.93
N ALA A 166 1.13 7.83 -8.99
CA ALA A 166 2.38 7.73 -9.75
C ALA A 166 2.61 8.99 -10.62
N LEU A 167 2.51 10.17 -10.02
CA LEU A 167 2.80 11.44 -10.68
C LEU A 167 4.29 11.53 -11.00
N SER A 168 4.60 12.33 -12.02
CA SER A 168 5.98 12.67 -12.33
C SER A 168 6.65 13.39 -11.16
N SER A 169 7.98 13.31 -11.09
CA SER A 169 8.80 13.92 -10.04
C SER A 169 8.50 15.40 -9.84
N GLU A 170 8.24 16.11 -10.93
CA GLU A 170 7.99 17.55 -10.93
C GLU A 170 6.66 17.86 -10.24
N ILE A 171 5.60 17.10 -10.53
CA ILE A 171 4.29 17.35 -9.95
C ILE A 171 4.29 16.91 -8.48
N LYS A 172 4.97 15.81 -8.13
CA LYS A 172 5.16 15.40 -6.74
C LYS A 172 5.85 16.50 -5.94
N SER A 173 6.92 17.09 -6.48
CA SER A 173 7.63 18.20 -5.82
C SER A 173 6.76 19.44 -5.66
N ALA A 174 6.03 19.84 -6.70
CA ALA A 174 5.15 21.01 -6.64
C ALA A 174 4.05 20.83 -5.59
N LEU A 175 3.48 19.62 -5.50
CA LEU A 175 2.41 19.31 -4.57
C LEU A 175 2.91 19.20 -3.12
N VAL A 176 4.08 18.61 -2.89
CA VAL A 176 4.74 18.60 -1.57
C VAL A 176 5.05 20.02 -1.10
N ASN A 177 5.53 20.88 -1.99
CA ASN A 177 5.76 22.29 -1.69
C ASN A 177 4.46 23.02 -1.35
N GLY A 178 3.39 22.81 -2.14
CA GLY A 178 2.07 23.36 -1.88
C GLY A 178 1.49 22.93 -0.53
N ILE A 179 1.60 21.64 -0.18
CA ILE A 179 1.17 21.12 1.11
C ILE A 179 1.98 21.72 2.26
N SER A 180 3.30 21.83 2.09
CA SER A 180 4.17 22.43 3.12
C SER A 180 3.79 23.88 3.40
N ILE A 181 3.49 24.66 2.34
CA ILE A 181 2.99 26.03 2.46
C ILE A 181 1.63 26.04 3.15
N GLY A 182 0.71 25.18 2.74
CA GLY A 182 -0.64 25.08 3.33
C GLY A 182 -0.61 24.71 4.83
N ILE A 183 0.27 23.77 5.22
CA ILE A 183 0.52 23.40 6.62
C ILE A 183 1.05 24.61 7.39
N GLY A 184 2.11 25.26 6.87
CA GLY A 184 2.73 26.42 7.53
C GLY A 184 1.74 27.56 7.74
N LEU A 185 0.91 27.84 6.73
CA LEU A 185 -0.10 28.90 6.79
C LEU A 185 -1.22 28.55 7.78
N SER A 186 -1.67 27.28 7.80
CA SER A 186 -2.66 26.79 8.76
C SER A 186 -2.16 26.89 10.20
N ILE A 187 -0.91 26.50 10.45
CA ILE A 187 -0.27 26.63 11.77
C ILE A 187 -0.13 28.11 12.15
N GLY A 188 0.26 28.97 11.21
CA GLY A 188 0.40 30.41 11.43
C GLY A 188 -0.93 31.06 11.83
N ILE A 189 -2.00 30.82 11.07
CA ILE A 189 -3.35 31.34 11.39
C ILE A 189 -3.82 30.78 12.73
N PHE A 190 -3.61 29.49 13.00
CA PHE A 190 -4.01 28.87 14.25
C PHE A 190 -3.27 29.49 15.44
N ALA A 191 -1.96 29.71 15.35
CA ALA A 191 -1.19 30.36 16.39
C ALA A 191 -1.69 31.79 16.63
N LEU A 192 -1.93 32.56 15.56
CA LEU A 192 -2.44 33.93 15.65
C LEU A 192 -3.82 33.96 16.34
N TRP A 193 -4.71 33.05 15.96
CA TRP A 193 -6.03 32.91 16.57
C TRP A 193 -5.95 32.41 18.02
N PHE A 194 -5.05 31.49 18.34
CA PHE A 194 -4.87 30.95 19.70
C PHE A 194 -4.34 32.02 20.67
N PHE A 195 -3.32 32.79 20.27
CA PHE A 195 -2.74 33.83 21.13
C PHE A 195 -3.60 35.11 21.21
N PHE A 196 -4.22 35.52 20.11
CA PHE A 196 -4.97 36.78 20.05
C PHE A 196 -6.49 36.62 20.12
N GLY A 197 -7.02 35.40 20.07
CA GLY A 197 -8.45 35.12 20.08
C GLY A 197 -9.15 35.69 21.31
N GLU A 198 -8.57 35.53 22.50
CA GLU A 198 -9.12 36.12 23.73
C GLU A 198 -9.08 37.66 23.74
N TYR A 199 -8.06 38.25 23.12
CA TYR A 199 -7.93 39.71 23.02
C TYR A 199 -8.97 40.30 22.06
N ILE A 200 -9.19 39.64 20.93
CA ILE A 200 -10.21 40.01 19.94
C ILE A 200 -11.61 39.82 20.54
N GLU A 201 -11.87 38.71 21.23
CA GLU A 201 -13.17 38.44 21.86
C GLU A 201 -13.51 39.48 22.94
N LYS A 202 -12.52 39.88 23.77
CA LYS A 202 -12.70 40.96 24.76
C LYS A 202 -12.96 42.33 24.13
N ARG A 203 -12.37 42.63 22.97
CA ARG A 203 -12.59 43.89 22.24
C ARG A 203 -13.97 43.93 21.60
N ILE A 204 -14.39 42.84 20.95
CA ILE A 204 -15.71 42.73 20.33
C ILE A 204 -16.82 42.85 21.38
N LYS A 205 -16.73 42.12 22.49
CA LYS A 205 -17.72 42.23 23.59
C LYS A 205 -17.79 43.62 24.21
N ARG A 206 -16.69 44.38 24.19
CA ARG A 206 -16.67 45.76 24.71
C ARG A 206 -17.35 46.75 23.75
N CYS A 207 -17.14 46.61 22.44
CA CYS A 207 -17.82 47.43 21.43
C CYS A 207 -19.32 47.14 21.33
N ASP A 208 -19.74 45.88 21.51
CA ASP A 208 -21.17 45.53 21.49
C ASP A 208 -21.92 46.14 22.68
N LYS A 209 -21.28 46.11 23.86
CA LYS A 209 -21.84 46.70 25.08
C LYS A 209 -21.96 48.22 25.02
N GLU A 210 -21.04 48.88 24.32
CA GLU A 210 -21.10 50.33 24.07
C GLU A 210 -22.22 50.72 23.09
N ARG A 211 -22.60 49.83 22.16
CA ARG A 211 -23.71 50.04 21.22
C ARG A 211 -25.09 49.87 21.85
N GLU A 212 -25.26 48.93 22.78
CA GLU A 212 -26.52 48.80 23.53
C GLU A 212 -26.79 50.04 24.41
N SER A 213 -25.76 50.59 25.05
CA SER A 213 -25.89 51.83 25.84
C SER A 213 -26.18 53.10 25.03
N GLN A 214 -26.04 53.07 23.70
CA GLN A 214 -26.40 54.19 22.82
C GLN A 214 -27.83 54.09 22.25
N HIS A 215 -28.50 52.94 22.39
CA HIS A 215 -29.88 52.75 21.93
C HIS A 215 -30.92 52.88 23.06
N GLU A 216 -30.50 52.97 24.33
CA GLU A 216 -31.39 53.21 25.49
C GLU A 216 -31.45 54.69 25.95
N CYS A 217 -30.88 55.64 25.19
CA CYS A 217 -31.08 57.08 25.40
C CYS A 217 -32.00 57.69 24.34
#